data_AF-A0A3M2VSN7-F1
#
_entry.id   AF-A0A3M2VSN7-F1
#
_cell.length_a   1.000
_cell.length_b   1.000
_cell.length_c   1.000
_cell.angle_alpha   90.00
_cell.angle_beta   90.00
_cell.angle_gamma   90.00
#
_symmetry.space_group_name_H-M   'P 1'
#
loop_
_entity.id
_entity.type
_entity.pdbx_description
1 polymer ?
#
loop_
_entity_poly.entity_id
_entity_poly.type
_entity_poly.pdbx_seq_one_letter_code
_entity_poly.pdbx_strand_id
1 'polypeptide(L)'
;MDGLLIKPLSLARLARELADRVREPTFDIRTLQNMTRANPDQMQRLLSELWKNLRHEHALLEPAVTANDWKTMSASLHRLKGAASLVDAVPLARAC
;
A
#
# COMPACT_ATOMS: atom_id res chain seq x y z
N MET A 1 -5.08 34.64 -17.73
CA MET A 1 -4.10 33.66 -18.25
C MET A 1 -2.94 33.66 -17.28
N ASP A 2 -3.08 32.94 -16.17
CA ASP A 2 -1.97 32.74 -15.23
C ASP A 2 -1.59 31.28 -15.31
N GLY A 3 -0.79 30.97 -16.34
CA GLY A 3 -0.16 29.67 -16.50
C GLY A 3 0.79 29.48 -15.34
N LEU A 4 0.33 28.78 -14.30
CA LEU A 4 1.18 28.22 -13.26
C LEU A 4 2.27 27.40 -13.96
N LEU A 5 3.47 27.99 -14.07
CA LEU A 5 4.69 27.34 -14.50
C LEU A 5 5.11 26.35 -13.42
N ILE A 6 4.35 25.27 -13.28
CA ILE A 6 4.78 24.12 -12.49
C ILE A 6 5.89 23.49 -13.32
N LYS A 7 7.14 23.73 -12.90
CA LYS A 7 8.31 23.08 -13.48
C LYS A 7 8.06 21.57 -13.38
N PRO A 8 8.04 20.82 -14.50
CA PRO A 8 7.73 19.40 -14.45
C PRO A 8 8.75 18.72 -13.53
N LEU A 9 8.25 18.08 -12.48
CA LEU A 9 9.06 17.22 -11.64
C LEU A 9 9.51 16.05 -12.51
N SER A 10 10.82 15.94 -12.74
CA SER A 10 11.34 14.75 -13.40
C SER A 10 11.03 13.53 -12.52
N LEU A 11 10.71 12.40 -13.15
CA LEU A 11 10.46 11.15 -12.44
C LEU A 11 11.63 10.79 -11.50
N ALA A 12 12.86 11.09 -11.92
CA ALA A 12 14.07 10.90 -11.09
C ALA A 12 14.11 11.81 -9.85
N ARG A 13 13.55 13.02 -9.90
CA ARG A 13 13.44 13.89 -8.73
C ARG A 13 12.32 13.43 -7.81
N LEU A 14 11.16 13.08 -8.36
CA LEU A 14 10.04 12.54 -7.59
C LEU A 14 10.45 11.25 -6.84
N ALA A 15 11.14 10.34 -7.52
CA ALA A 15 11.64 9.11 -6.90
C ALA A 15 12.58 9.37 -5.72
N ARG A 16 13.48 10.36 -5.83
CA ARG A 16 14.37 10.77 -4.73
C ARG A 16 13.60 11.37 -3.56
N GLU A 17 12.70 12.32 -3.83
CA GLU A 17 11.89 12.93 -2.76
C GLU A 17 10.97 11.92 -2.06
N LEU A 18 10.54 10.86 -2.76
CA LEU A 18 9.80 9.74 -2.16
C LEU A 18 10.74 8.86 -1.31
N ALA A 19 11.92 8.52 -1.82
CA ALA A 19 12.90 7.70 -1.10
C ALA A 19 13.32 8.36 0.22
N ASP A 20 13.49 9.68 0.25
CA ASP A 20 13.85 10.43 1.47
C ASP A 20 12.71 10.48 2.51
N ARG A 21 11.45 10.28 2.09
CA ARG A 21 10.27 10.31 2.97
C ARG A 21 9.86 8.92 3.48
N VAL A 22 10.19 7.85 2.75
CA VAL A 22 9.85 6.48 3.10
C VAL A 22 10.95 5.90 3.99
N ARG A 23 10.70 5.81 5.30
CA ARG A 23 11.70 5.38 6.29
C ARG A 23 12.16 3.93 6.09
N GLU A 24 11.23 3.04 5.75
CA GLU A 24 11.51 1.65 5.43
C GLU A 24 10.65 1.22 4.24
N PRO A 25 11.24 0.59 3.20
CA PRO A 25 10.48 0.02 2.11
C PRO A 25 9.68 -1.18 2.64
N THR A 26 8.40 -0.97 2.93
CA THR A 26 7.46 -2.01 3.36
C THR A 26 6.86 -2.79 2.19
N PHE A 27 7.22 -2.44 0.95
CA PHE A 27 6.69 -3.00 -0.29
C PHE A 27 7.79 -3.00 -1.36
N ASP A 28 8.04 -4.15 -1.99
CA ASP A 28 8.91 -4.27 -3.16
C ASP A 28 8.07 -4.39 -4.44
N ILE A 29 8.17 -3.37 -5.30
CA ILE A 29 7.47 -3.35 -6.60
C ILE A 29 7.92 -4.49 -7.52
N ARG A 30 9.13 -5.05 -7.32
CA ARG A 30 9.67 -6.14 -8.15
C ARG A 30 8.84 -7.41 -8.04
N THR A 31 8.33 -7.73 -6.85
CA THR A 31 7.48 -8.91 -6.68
C THR A 31 6.18 -8.75 -7.46
N LEU A 32 5.57 -7.57 -7.41
CA LEU A 32 4.39 -7.25 -8.21
C LEU A 32 4.70 -7.27 -9.72
N GLN A 33 5.84 -6.72 -10.15
CA GLN A 33 6.28 -6.77 -11.54
C GLN A 33 6.44 -8.21 -12.02
N ASN A 34 7.06 -9.09 -11.23
CA ASN A 34 7.24 -10.48 -11.58
C ASN A 34 5.89 -11.20 -11.73
N MET A 35 4.96 -10.99 -10.78
CA MET A 35 3.62 -11.59 -10.82
C MET A 35 2.79 -11.14 -12.02
N THR A 36 2.92 -9.87 -12.42
CA THR A 36 2.15 -9.26 -13.52
C THR A 36 2.88 -9.27 -14.86
N ARG A 37 4.09 -9.86 -14.92
CA ARG A 37 5.01 -9.76 -16.07
C ARG A 37 5.24 -8.30 -16.51
N ALA A 38 5.34 -7.41 -15.53
CA ALA A 38 5.47 -5.96 -15.69
C ALA A 38 4.37 -5.33 -16.55
N ASN A 39 3.17 -5.94 -16.62
CA ASN A 39 2.03 -5.35 -17.31
C ASN A 39 1.48 -4.17 -16.48
N PRO A 40 1.56 -2.93 -17.00
CA PRO A 40 1.21 -1.74 -16.22
C PRO A 40 -0.27 -1.69 -15.82
N ASP A 41 -1.19 -2.15 -16.68
CA ASP A 41 -2.63 -2.16 -16.37
C ASP A 41 -2.96 -3.15 -15.25
N GLN A 42 -2.33 -4.33 -15.28
CA GLN A 42 -2.51 -5.33 -14.22
C GLN A 42 -1.90 -4.86 -12.90
N MET A 43 -0.70 -4.28 -12.95
CA MET A 43 -0.05 -3.69 -11.77
C MET A 43 -0.94 -2.61 -11.16
N GLN A 44 -1.46 -1.69 -11.97
CA GLN A 44 -2.32 -0.62 -11.50
C GLN A 44 -3.62 -1.14 -10.89
N ARG A 45 -4.25 -2.15 -11.49
CA ARG A 45 -5.45 -2.81 -10.93
C ARG A 45 -5.16 -3.43 -9.57
N LEU A 46 -4.09 -4.22 -9.45
CA LEU A 46 -3.73 -4.87 -8.19
C LEU A 46 -3.38 -3.85 -7.10
N LEU A 47 -2.62 -2.81 -7.43
CA LEU A 47 -2.30 -1.73 -6.48
C LEU A 47 -3.55 -0.97 -6.04
N SER A 48 -4.49 -0.74 -6.96
CA SER A 48 -5.75 -0.06 -6.65
C SER A 48 -6.63 -0.89 -5.71
N GLU A 49 -6.73 -2.20 -5.95
CA GLU A 49 -7.49 -3.11 -5.08
C GLU A 49 -6.81 -3.29 -3.72
N LEU A 50 -5.48 -3.41 -3.69
CA LEU A 50 -4.73 -3.43 -2.43
C LEU A 50 -5.01 -2.15 -1.62
N TRP A 51 -4.94 -0.98 -2.25
CA TRP A 51 -5.20 0.29 -1.58
C TRP A 51 -6.64 0.41 -1.05
N LYS A 52 -7.63 -0.08 -1.81
CA LYS A 52 -9.02 -0.14 -1.33
C LYS A 52 -9.16 -1.05 -0.11
N ASN A 53 -8.58 -2.25 -0.17
CA ASN A 53 -8.63 -3.22 0.91
C ASN A 53 -7.97 -2.69 2.18
N LEU A 54 -6.75 -2.15 2.09
CA LEU A 54 -6.04 -1.57 3.22
C LEU A 54 -6.86 -0.47 3.91
N ARG A 55 -7.48 0.41 3.12
CA ARG A 55 -8.32 1.50 3.65
C ARG A 55 -9.59 0.97 4.32
N HIS A 56 -10.22 -0.03 3.74
CA HIS A 56 -11.39 -0.68 4.31
C HIS A 56 -11.06 -1.34 5.65
N GLU A 57 -9.98 -2.13 5.70
CA GLU A 57 -9.56 -2.80 6.93
C GLU A 57 -9.14 -1.80 8.02
N HIS A 58 -8.41 -0.74 7.67
CA HIS A 58 -8.07 0.32 8.61
C HIS A 58 -9.33 0.96 9.24
N ALA A 59 -10.34 1.25 8.42
CA ALA A 59 -11.60 1.82 8.88
C ALA A 59 -12.42 0.86 9.78
N LEU A 60 -12.21 -0.46 9.67
CA LEU A 60 -12.81 -1.46 10.56
C LEU A 60 -12.02 -1.63 11.86
N LEU A 61 -10.70 -1.51 11.81
CA LEU A 61 -9.83 -1.67 12.98
C LEU A 61 -10.02 -0.57 14.02
N GLU A 62 -10.10 0.69 13.59
CA GLU A 62 -10.21 1.85 14.48
C GLU A 62 -11.40 1.76 15.47
N PRO A 63 -12.64 1.48 15.02
CA PRO A 63 -13.75 1.27 15.95
C PRO A 63 -13.63 -0.05 16.73
N ALA A 64 -13.07 -1.11 16.14
CA ALA A 64 -12.93 -2.41 16.82
C ALA A 64 -11.95 -2.35 18.00
N VAL A 65 -10.84 -1.60 17.85
CA VAL A 65 -9.89 -1.33 18.95
C VAL A 65 -10.58 -0.55 20.06
N THR A 66 -11.34 0.50 19.71
CA THR A 66 -12.07 1.31 20.69
C THR A 66 -13.11 0.49 21.46
N ALA A 67 -13.75 -0.48 20.79
CA ALA A 67 -14.77 -1.34 21.37
C ALA A 67 -14.22 -2.61 22.05
N ASN A 68 -12.89 -2.85 22.03
CA ASN A 68 -12.30 -4.15 22.40
C ASN A 68 -12.95 -5.35 21.69
N ASP A 69 -13.39 -5.17 20.44
CA ASP A 69 -13.97 -6.23 19.63
C ASP A 69 -12.85 -7.09 19.01
N TRP A 70 -12.36 -8.04 19.81
CA TRP A 70 -11.31 -8.98 19.42
C TRP A 70 -11.64 -9.80 18.18
N LYS A 71 -12.93 -10.10 17.93
CA LYS A 71 -13.34 -10.89 16.78
C LYS A 71 -13.15 -10.08 15.50
N THR A 72 -13.61 -8.84 15.49
CA THR A 72 -13.45 -7.95 14.33
C THR A 72 -11.99 -7.59 14.11
N MET A 73 -11.24 -7.31 15.18
CA MET A 73 -9.79 -7.07 15.10
C MET A 73 -9.05 -8.26 14.47
N SER A 74 -9.24 -9.47 15.00
CA SER A 74 -8.56 -10.67 14.49
C SER A 74 -8.90 -10.94 13.02
N ALA A 75 -10.17 -10.79 12.65
CA ALA A 75 -10.59 -10.96 11.26
C ALA A 75 -9.96 -9.93 10.32
N SER A 76 -9.88 -8.66 10.75
CA SER A 76 -9.28 -7.59 9.95
C SER A 76 -7.76 -7.76 9.81
N LEU A 77 -7.05 -8.08 10.89
CA LEU A 77 -5.62 -8.38 10.87
C LEU A 77 -5.30 -9.58 9.97
N HIS A 78 -6.13 -10.62 10.00
CA HIS A 78 -5.96 -11.78 9.11
C HIS A 78 -6.06 -11.39 7.62
N ARG A 79 -7.02 -10.54 7.26
CA ARG A 79 -7.17 -10.04 5.87
C ARG A 79 -6.02 -9.11 5.47
N LEU A 80 -5.58 -8.22 6.37
CA LEU A 80 -4.41 -7.37 6.14
C LEU A 80 -3.14 -8.20 5.91
N LYS A 81 -2.92 -9.25 6.70
CA LYS A 81 -1.82 -10.19 6.51
C LYS A 81 -1.88 -10.87 5.14
N GLY A 82 -3.07 -11.29 4.70
CA GLY A 82 -3.29 -11.86 3.38
C GLY A 82 -2.93 -10.87 2.27
N ALA A 83 -3.43 -9.64 2.36
CA ALA A 83 -3.15 -8.58 1.40
C ALA A 83 -1.65 -8.20 1.36
N ALA A 84 -0.99 -8.14 2.52
CA ALA A 84 0.44 -7.87 2.62
C ALA A 84 1.28 -8.98 1.98
N SER A 85 0.92 -10.24 2.19
CA SER A 85 1.61 -11.39 1.60
C SER A 85 1.54 -11.41 0.07
N LEU A 86 0.43 -10.96 -0.52
CA LEU A 86 0.25 -10.91 -1.98
C LEU A 86 1.21 -9.96 -2.68
N VAL A 87 1.73 -8.97 -1.96
CA VAL A 87 2.65 -7.97 -2.50
C VAL A 87 4.01 -7.99 -1.83
N ASP A 88 4.31 -9.08 -1.13
CA ASP A 88 5.59 -9.29 -0.45
C ASP A 88 5.93 -8.16 0.55
N ALA A 89 4.89 -7.60 1.17
CA ALA A 89 5.02 -6.59 2.22
C ALA A 89 5.32 -7.27 3.57
N VAL A 90 6.47 -7.96 3.64
CA VAL A 90 6.87 -8.81 4.77
C VAL A 90 6.81 -8.10 6.13
N PRO A 91 7.25 -6.83 6.29
CA PRO A 91 7.17 -6.16 7.59
C PRO A 91 5.73 -5.98 8.07
N LEU A 92 4.81 -5.64 7.16
CA LEU A 92 3.39 -5.48 7.49
C LEU A 92 2.75 -6.82 7.84
N ALA A 93 3.05 -7.87 7.08
CA ALA A 93 2.54 -9.22 7.35
C ALA A 93 3.01 -9.79 8.70
N ARG A 94 4.19 -9.37 9.20
CA ARG A 94 4.72 -9.75 10.52
C ARG A 94 4.12 -8.95 11.67
N ALA A 95 3.67 -7.73 11.41
CA ALA A 95 3.04 -6.86 12.41
C ALA A 95 1.54 -7.18 12.61
N CYS A 96 0.91 -7.85 11.64
CA CYS A 96 -0.47 -8.35 11.71
C CYS A 96 -0.56 -9.70 12.41
#